data_AF-A0A4Q2QPN7-F1
#
_entry.id   AF-A0A4Q2QPN7-F1
#
_cell.length_a   1.000
_cell.length_b   1.000
_cell.length_c   1.000
_cell.angle_alpha   90.00
_cell.angle_beta   90.00
_cell.angle_gamma   90.00
#
_symmetry.space_group_name_H-M   'P 1'
#
loop_
_entity.id
_entity.type
_entity.pdbx_description
1 polymer ?
#
loop_
_entity_poly.entity_id
_entity_poly.type
_entity_poly.pdbx_seq_one_letter_code
_entity_poly.pdbx_strand_id
1 'polypeptide(L)' 'MSKNKLSKGQQRRVNANHQRRLKTSKEKPDYDDNLFGEPDEGIVISRFGMHADVESADGDVHRCNIRRTIRSLVTG' A
#
# COMPACT_ATOMS: atom_id res chain seq x y z
N MET A 1 -26.33 -10.69 -14.02
CA MET A 1 -25.54 -9.53 -14.49
C MET A 1 -24.19 -10.02 -15.03
N SER A 2 -24.11 -10.38 -16.32
CA SER A 2 -22.86 -10.89 -16.91
C SER A 2 -21.88 -9.74 -17.16
N LYS A 3 -20.69 -9.79 -16.57
CA LYS A 3 -19.61 -8.85 -16.88
C LYS A 3 -19.34 -8.87 -18.39
N ASN A 4 -19.53 -7.75 -19.07
CA ASN A 4 -19.19 -7.61 -20.48
C ASN A 4 -17.70 -7.89 -20.68
N LYS A 5 -17.39 -8.68 -21.71
CA LYS A 5 -16.01 -9.06 -22.07
C LYS A 5 -15.24 -7.79 -22.45
N LEU A 6 -14.04 -7.61 -21.88
CA LEU A 6 -13.19 -6.45 -22.19
C LEU A 6 -12.94 -6.38 -23.70
N SER A 7 -13.09 -5.18 -24.27
CA SER A 7 -12.63 -4.91 -25.63
C SER A 7 -11.11 -5.15 -25.73
N LYS A 8 -10.62 -5.52 -26.92
CA LYS A 8 -9.17 -5.71 -27.17
C LYS A 8 -8.33 -4.51 -26.70
N GLY A 9 -8.84 -3.29 -26.88
CA GLY A 9 -8.18 -2.07 -26.42
C GLY A 9 -8.13 -1.95 -24.88
N GLN A 10 -9.21 -2.32 -24.20
CA GLN A 10 -9.25 -2.35 -22.74
C GLN A 10 -8.30 -3.43 -22.19
N GLN A 11 -8.25 -4.61 -22.82
CA GLN A 11 -7.36 -5.69 -22.42
C GLN A 11 -5.89 -5.29 -22.53
N ARG A 12 -5.51 -4.61 -23.63
CA ARG A 12 -4.16 -4.05 -23.80
C ARG A 12 -3.82 -3.04 -22.70
N ARG A 13 -4.74 -2.15 -22.34
CA ARG A 13 -4.54 -1.16 -21.27
C ARG A 13 -4.37 -1.82 -19.89
N VAL A 14 -5.16 -2.84 -19.59
CA VAL A 14 -5.04 -3.63 -18.35
C VAL A 14 -3.69 -4.34 -18.29
N ASN A 15 -3.28 -5.02 -19.36
CA ASN A 15 -2.00 -5.72 -19.42
C ASN A 15 -0.81 -4.76 -19.31
N ALA A 16 -0.86 -3.60 -19.98
CA ALA A 16 0.20 -2.59 -19.89
C ALA A 16 0.33 -1.99 -18.48
N ASN A 17 -0.80 -1.72 -17.81
CA ASN A 17 -0.80 -1.28 -16.42
C ASN A 17 -0.26 -2.37 -15.48
N HIS A 18 -0.64 -3.63 -15.72
CA HIS A 18 -0.17 -4.76 -14.93
C HIS A 18 1.35 -4.96 -15.04
N GLN A 19 1.89 -4.93 -16.26
CA GLN A 19 3.34 -5.01 -16.50
C GLN A 19 4.09 -3.84 -15.89
N ARG A 20 3.56 -2.60 -15.96
CA ARG A 20 4.17 -1.44 -15.29
C ARG A 20 4.25 -1.64 -13.78
N ARG A 21 3.17 -2.10 -13.13
CA ARG A 21 3.16 -2.36 -11.67
C ARG A 21 4.20 -3.42 -11.27
N LEU A 22 4.36 -4.47 -12.06
CA LEU A 22 5.35 -5.52 -11.80
C LEU A 22 6.80 -5.01 -11.93
N LYS A 23 7.10 -4.19 -12.93
CA LYS A 23 8.44 -3.61 -13.13
C LYS A 23 8.82 -2.65 -12.02
N THR A 24 7.93 -1.72 -11.65
CA THR A 24 8.18 -0.73 -10.58
C THR A 24 8.42 -1.38 -9.21
N SER A 25 7.97 -2.62 -8.99
CA SER A 25 8.16 -3.30 -7.70
C SER A 25 9.62 -3.74 -7.46
N LYS A 26 10.44 -3.92 -8.52
CA LYS A 26 11.84 -4.35 -8.40
C LYS A 26 12.83 -3.22 -8.06
N GLU A 27 12.49 -1.98 -8.37
CA GLU A 27 13.45 -0.86 -8.35
C GLU A 27 13.29 0.09 -7.15
N LYS A 28 12.27 -0.09 -6.30
CA LYS A 28 12.17 0.73 -5.09
C LYS A 28 13.11 0.16 -4.02
N PRO A 29 14.07 0.95 -3.51
CA PRO A 29 14.91 0.53 -2.40
C PRO A 29 14.01 0.20 -1.20
N ASP A 30 14.29 -0.91 -0.51
CA ASP A 30 13.81 -1.08 0.85
C ASP A 30 14.42 0.07 1.66
N TYR A 31 13.58 0.82 2.37
CA TYR A 31 14.06 1.87 3.24
C TYR A 31 14.86 1.21 4.36
N ASP A 32 16.08 1.70 4.61
CA ASP A 32 16.91 1.21 5.70
C ASP A 32 16.21 1.50 7.03
N ASP A 33 15.98 0.46 7.83
CA ASP A 33 15.25 0.55 9.08
C ASP A 33 15.91 1.51 10.07
N ASN A 34 17.23 1.76 9.92
CA ASN A 34 17.99 2.71 10.74
C ASN A 34 17.61 4.18 10.52
N LEU A 35 16.85 4.50 9.46
CA LEU A 35 16.36 5.85 9.17
C LEU A 35 15.00 6.15 9.84
N PHE A 36 14.34 5.16 10.43
CA PHE A 36 13.10 5.35 11.16
C PHE A 36 13.36 5.75 12.61
N GLY A 37 12.35 6.38 13.24
CA GLY A 37 12.37 6.63 14.68
C GLY A 37 12.25 5.33 15.48
N GLU A 38 12.20 5.47 16.80
CA GLU A 38 12.00 4.31 17.67
C GLU A 38 10.65 3.64 17.38
N PRO A 39 10.56 2.30 17.44
CA PRO A 39 9.31 1.59 17.33
C PRO A 39 8.36 2.00 18.45
N ASP A 40 7.12 2.31 18.10
CA ASP A 40 6.07 2.70 19.04
C ASP A 40 4.76 1.98 18.70
N GLU A 41 3.90 1.82 19.71
CA GLU A 41 2.57 1.22 19.56
C GLU A 41 1.55 2.25 19.07
N GLY A 42 0.59 1.81 18.27
CA GLY A 42 -0.47 2.67 17.77
C GLY A 42 -1.61 1.89 17.12
N ILE A 43 -2.75 2.56 16.95
CA ILE A 43 -3.98 1.97 16.40
C ILE A 43 -4.23 2.52 15.00
N VAL A 44 -4.63 1.65 14.07
CA VAL A 44 -4.93 2.04 12.70
C VAL A 44 -6.32 2.69 12.65
N ILE A 45 -6.37 4.00 12.38
CA ILE A 45 -7.64 4.73 12.23
C ILE A 45 -8.18 4.62 10.80
N SER A 46 -7.31 4.63 9.78
CA SER A 46 -7.74 4.59 8.39
C SER A 46 -6.72 3.90 7.47
N ARG A 47 -7.23 3.30 6.37
CA ARG A 47 -6.44 2.59 5.37
C ARG A 47 -6.62 3.17 3.96
N PHE A 48 -5.56 3.77 3.43
CA PHE A 48 -5.52 4.40 2.10
C PHE A 48 -4.53 3.73 1.16
N GLY A 49 -4.93 2.58 0.59
CA GLY A 49 -4.19 1.93 -0.49
C GLY A 49 -2.80 1.42 -0.08
N MET A 50 -1.77 2.25 -0.18
CA MET A 50 -0.41 1.93 0.28
C MET A 50 -0.06 2.53 1.65
N HIS A 51 -0.88 3.46 2.16
CA HIS A 51 -0.65 4.16 3.42
C HIS A 51 -1.74 3.85 4.45
N ALA A 52 -1.44 3.99 5.72
CA ALA A 52 -2.41 3.95 6.80
C ALA A 52 -2.19 5.14 7.73
N ASP A 53 -3.26 5.69 8.26
CA ASP A 53 -3.18 6.70 9.31
C ASP A 53 -3.25 5.95 10.65
N VAL A 54 -2.21 6.11 11.47
CA VAL A 54 -2.00 5.43 12.75
C VAL A 54 -1.97 6.47 13.86
N GLU A 55 -2.73 6.27 14.92
CA GLU A 55 -2.72 7.10 16.12
C GLU A 55 -1.83 6.47 17.18
N SER A 56 -0.87 7.26 17.70
CA SER A 56 -0.01 6.87 18.83
C SER A 56 -0.76 7.05 20.16
N ALA A 57 -0.21 6.49 21.23
CA ALA A 57 -0.73 6.63 22.60
C ALA A 57 -0.88 8.09 23.06
N ASP A 58 -0.07 9.00 22.51
CA ASP A 58 -0.13 10.44 22.80
C ASP A 58 -1.28 11.18 22.08
N GLY A 59 -2.02 10.48 21.20
CA GLY A 59 -3.13 11.04 20.41
C GLY A 59 -2.70 11.69 19.09
N ASP A 60 -1.41 11.62 18.74
CA ASP A 60 -0.89 12.12 17.47
C ASP A 60 -1.15 11.13 16.33
N VAL A 61 -1.57 11.66 15.17
CA VAL A 61 -1.87 10.86 13.97
C VAL A 61 -0.73 10.95 12.96
N HIS A 62 -0.17 9.80 12.63
CA HIS A 62 0.89 9.65 11.65
C HIS A 62 0.43 8.90 10.41
N ARG A 63 0.73 9.44 9.23
CA ARG A 63 0.53 8.74 7.95
C ARG A 63 1.73 7.87 7.64
N CYS A 64 1.56 6.56 7.75
CA CYS A 64 2.61 5.56 7.61
C CYS A 64 2.53 4.78 6.30
N ASN A 65 3.69 4.41 5.76
CA ASN A 65 3.81 3.44 4.67
C ASN A 65 3.64 2.01 5.21
N ILE A 66 3.06 1.11 4.41
CA ILE A 66 2.94 -0.31 4.80
C ILE A 66 4.07 -1.15 4.21
N ARG A 67 4.72 -1.93 5.10
CA ARG A 67 5.72 -2.94 4.71
C ARG A 67 5.09 -3.99 3.80
N ARG A 68 5.81 -4.38 2.74
CA ARG A 68 5.32 -5.37 1.75
C ARG A 68 5.03 -6.75 2.34
N THR A 69 5.66 -7.08 3.47
CA THR A 69 5.49 -8.35 4.18
C THR A 69 4.14 -8.46 4.89
N ILE A 70 3.46 -7.32 5.12
CA ILE A 70 2.13 -7.29 5.75
C ILE A 70 1.07 -7.71 4.72
N ARG A 71 0.41 -8.85 4.99
CA ARG A 71 -0.60 -9.43 4.08
C ARG A 71 -1.96 -8.74 4.17
N SER A 72 -2.33 -8.28 5.37
CA SER A 72 -3.61 -7.63 5.64
C SER A 72 -3.41 -6.59 6.74
N LEU A 73 -4.06 -5.43 6.59
CA LEU A 73 -4.17 -4.42 7.63
C LEU A 73 -5.55 -3.75 7.48
N VAL A 74 -6.29 -3.68 8.59
CA VAL A 74 -7.62 -3.07 8.69
C VAL A 74 -7.64 -2.06 9.82
N THR A 75 -8.71 -1.29 9.94
CA THR A 75 -8.93 -0.33 11.01
C THR A 75 -9.28 -1.04 12.32
N GLY A 76 -8.82 -0.48 13.45
CA GLY A 76 -8.91 -1.07 14.79
C GLY A 76 -7.71 -1.95 15.11
#